data_AF-A0AB33AAN5-F1
#
_entry.id   AF-A0AB33AAN5-F1
#
_cell.length_a   1.000
_cell.length_b   1.000
_cell.length_c   1.000
_cell.angle_alpha   90.00
_cell.angle_beta   90.00
_cell.angle_gamma   90.00
#
_symmetry.space_group_name_H-M   'P 1'
#
loop_
_entity.id
_entity.type
_entity.pdbx_description
1 polymer ?
#
loop_
_entity_poly.entity_id
_entity_poly.type
_entity_poly.pdbx_seq_one_letter_code
_entity_poly.pdbx_strand_id
1 'polypeptide(L)'
;MKGKTELLPIGEVARRSGIAVSAVRYYADIGLVPAERTSGNVRVFRRHALRRISLIRVATGFGIPLSEVAEVLSTLPDYRAPSTRDWQRISRRWHAHLARILRGNWCGFGVMPSCVVG
;
A
#
# COMPACT_ATOMS: atom_id res chain seq x y z
N MET A 1 14.92 -6.02 -20.33
CA MET A 1 14.55 -5.75 -18.91
C MET A 1 14.26 -4.26 -18.70
N LYS A 2 13.00 -3.81 -18.80
CA LYS A 2 12.57 -2.42 -18.47
C LYS A 2 12.31 -2.32 -16.96
N GLY A 3 13.37 -2.11 -16.17
CA GLY A 3 13.38 -2.59 -14.78
C GLY A 3 12.93 -1.62 -13.69
N LYS A 4 13.48 -0.40 -13.63
CA LYS A 4 13.46 0.39 -12.37
C LYS A 4 13.01 1.85 -12.52
N THR A 5 13.06 2.41 -13.72
CA THR A 5 12.86 3.87 -13.94
C THR A 5 11.71 4.18 -14.90
N GLU A 6 10.92 3.19 -15.29
CA GLU A 6 9.80 3.43 -16.21
C GLU A 6 8.71 4.28 -15.53
N LEU A 7 8.39 5.40 -16.17
CA LEU A 7 7.27 6.27 -15.83
C LEU A 7 5.99 5.74 -16.49
N LEU A 8 4.93 5.63 -15.71
CA LEU A 8 3.64 5.07 -16.10
C LEU A 8 2.57 6.16 -16.06
N PRO A 9 1.77 6.34 -17.12
CA PRO A 9 0.62 7.24 -17.06
C PRO A 9 -0.43 6.70 -16.08
N ILE A 10 -1.28 7.59 -15.56
CA ILE A 10 -2.28 7.23 -14.54
C ILE A 10 -3.19 6.05 -14.95
N GLY A 11 -3.60 6.00 -16.22
CA GLY A 11 -4.43 4.91 -16.73
C GLY A 11 -3.71 3.56 -16.67
N GLU A 12 -2.40 3.55 -16.92
CA GLU A 12 -1.58 2.33 -16.83
C GLU A 12 -1.42 1.87 -15.39
N VAL A 13 -1.22 2.82 -14.47
CA VAL A 13 -1.17 2.53 -13.03
C VAL A 13 -2.48 1.93 -12.57
N ALA A 14 -3.62 2.56 -12.89
CA ALA A 14 -4.96 2.06 -12.55
C ALA A 14 -5.18 0.65 -13.09
N ARG A 15 -4.91 0.42 -14.37
CA ARG A 15 -5.03 -0.89 -15.03
C ARG A 15 -4.19 -1.97 -14.34
N ARG A 16 -2.90 -1.69 -14.08
CA ARG A 16 -1.99 -2.67 -13.48
C ARG A 16 -2.25 -2.93 -12.00
N SER A 17 -2.72 -1.93 -11.27
CA SER A 17 -3.01 -2.05 -9.85
C SER A 17 -4.44 -2.51 -9.55
N GLY A 18 -5.31 -2.52 -10.56
CA GLY A 18 -6.71 -2.95 -10.43
C GLY A 18 -7.56 -2.01 -9.58
N ILE A 19 -7.20 -0.72 -9.49
CA ILE A 19 -8.00 0.30 -8.80
C ILE A 19 -8.51 1.33 -9.79
N ALA A 20 -9.57 2.04 -9.42
CA ALA A 20 -10.10 3.13 -10.24
C ALA A 20 -9.05 4.24 -10.43
N VAL A 21 -9.06 4.89 -11.59
CA VAL A 21 -8.21 6.06 -11.88
C VAL A 21 -8.44 7.17 -10.83
N SER A 22 -9.68 7.36 -10.38
CA SER A 22 -10.02 8.30 -9.29
C SER A 22 -9.29 7.97 -7.99
N ALA A 23 -9.17 6.69 -7.63
CA ALA A 23 -8.42 6.25 -6.45
C ALA A 23 -6.91 6.52 -6.60
N VAL A 24 -6.35 6.29 -7.80
CA VAL A 24 -4.94 6.67 -8.08
C VAL A 24 -4.74 8.17 -7.94
N ARG A 25 -5.67 9.00 -8.47
CA ARG A 25 -5.62 10.47 -8.33
C ARG A 25 -5.66 10.86 -6.86
N TYR A 26 -6.63 10.33 -6.13
CA TYR A 26 -6.80 10.59 -4.71
C TYR A 26 -5.51 10.29 -3.93
N TYR A 27 -4.94 9.10 -4.09
CA TYR A 27 -3.68 8.73 -3.42
C TYR A 27 -2.49 9.61 -3.83
N ALA A 28 -2.46 10.11 -5.06
CA ALA A 28 -1.44 11.05 -5.51
C ALA A 28 -1.62 12.43 -4.85
N ASP A 29 -2.85 12.92 -4.77
CA ASP A 29 -3.19 14.23 -4.23
C ASP A 29 -2.90 14.31 -2.72
N ILE A 30 -3.11 13.20 -1.99
CA ILE A 30 -2.73 13.10 -0.56
C ILE A 30 -1.27 12.65 -0.33
N GLY A 31 -0.45 12.58 -1.40
CA GLY A 31 0.99 12.27 -1.31
C GLY A 31 1.35 10.81 -1.02
N LEU A 32 0.38 9.91 -0.91
CA LEU A 32 0.66 8.48 -0.67
C LEU A 32 1.29 7.79 -1.87
N VAL A 33 0.98 8.23 -3.08
CA VAL A 33 1.55 7.72 -4.32
C VAL A 33 2.04 8.90 -5.16
N PRO A 34 3.27 9.39 -4.89
CA PRO A 34 3.79 10.59 -5.54
C PRO A 34 3.79 10.46 -7.07
N ALA A 35 3.32 11.52 -7.72
CA ALA A 35 3.28 11.64 -9.17
C ALA A 35 4.24 12.74 -9.62
N GLU A 36 4.91 12.51 -10.74
CA GLU A 36 5.64 13.53 -11.49
C GLU A 36 4.72 14.09 -12.59
N ARG A 37 5.04 15.28 -13.09
CA ARG A 37 4.37 15.83 -14.28
C ARG A 37 5.35 15.85 -15.45
N THR A 38 4.88 15.43 -16.62
CA THR A 38 5.61 15.60 -17.87
C THR A 38 5.49 17.05 -18.38
N SER A 39 6.25 17.42 -19.41
CA SER A 39 6.18 18.73 -20.08
C SER A 39 4.78 19.05 -20.62
N GLY A 40 4.01 18.04 -21.02
CA GLY A 40 2.60 18.16 -21.39
C GLY A 40 1.60 18.19 -20.22
N ASN A 41 2.05 18.43 -18.98
CA ASN A 41 1.22 18.50 -17.76
C ASN A 41 0.43 17.22 -17.41
N VAL A 42 0.83 16.07 -17.94
CA VAL A 42 0.24 14.76 -17.62
C VAL A 42 0.89 14.17 -16.36
N ARG A 43 0.08 13.64 -15.44
CA ARG A 43 0.55 12.90 -14.26
C ARG A 43 1.14 11.55 -14.68
N VAL A 44 2.40 11.33 -14.31
CA VAL A 44 3.14 10.09 -14.54
C VAL A 44 3.71 9.58 -13.22
N PHE A 45 3.84 8.27 -13.10
CA PHE A 45 4.17 7.59 -11.85
C PHE A 45 5.35 6.66 -12.06
N ARG A 46 6.28 6.63 -11.11
CA ARG A 46 7.35 5.62 -11.13
C ARG A 46 6.77 4.23 -10.94
N ARG A 47 7.42 3.21 -11.52
CA ARG A 47 7.01 1.81 -11.40
C ARG A 47 6.76 1.34 -9.95
N HIS A 48 7.48 1.89 -8.96
CA HIS A 48 7.27 1.53 -7.55
C HIS A 48 5.96 2.05 -6.95
N ALA A 49 5.25 2.96 -7.62
CA ALA A 49 3.89 3.35 -7.27
C ALA A 49 2.95 2.13 -7.19
N LEU A 50 3.13 1.14 -8.08
CA LEU A 50 2.36 -0.10 -8.05
C LEU A 50 2.52 -0.86 -6.73
N ARG A 51 3.75 -0.92 -6.20
CA ARG A 51 4.03 -1.59 -4.91
C ARG A 51 3.40 -0.82 -3.75
N ARG A 52 3.44 0.51 -3.78
CA ARG A 52 2.78 1.35 -2.78
C ARG A 52 1.27 1.14 -2.80
N ILE A 53 0.65 1.08 -3.99
CA ILE A 53 -0.79 0.81 -4.14
C ILE A 53 -1.15 -0.59 -3.62
N SER A 54 -0.37 -1.63 -3.97
CA SER A 54 -0.60 -2.98 -3.44
C SER A 54 -0.59 -3.00 -1.90
N LEU A 55 0.34 -2.25 -1.29
CA LEU A 55 0.42 -2.11 0.15
C LEU A 55 -0.85 -1.47 0.74
N ILE A 56 -1.29 -0.36 0.15
CA ILE A 56 -2.51 0.34 0.57
C ILE A 56 -3.69 -0.64 0.54
N ARG A 57 -3.88 -1.34 -0.59
CA ARG A 57 -5.00 -2.27 -0.77
C ARG A 57 -5.01 -3.40 0.26
N VAL A 58 -3.86 -4.02 0.49
CA VAL A 58 -3.74 -5.13 1.44
C VAL A 58 -4.08 -4.64 2.85
N ALA A 59 -3.51 -3.52 3.28
CA ALA A 59 -3.77 -2.99 4.62
C ALA A 59 -5.24 -2.59 4.80
N THR A 60 -5.83 -1.87 3.84
CA THR A 60 -7.25 -1.50 3.90
C THR A 60 -8.17 -2.72 3.83
N GLY A 61 -7.77 -3.80 3.14
CA GLY A 61 -8.51 -5.06 3.07
C GLY A 61 -8.57 -5.80 4.41
N PHE A 62 -7.62 -5.54 5.32
CA PHE A 62 -7.64 -6.04 6.69
C PHE A 62 -8.34 -5.09 7.67
N GLY A 63 -9.00 -4.05 7.19
CA GLY A 63 -9.71 -3.07 8.02
C GLY A 63 -8.79 -2.04 8.69
N ILE A 64 -7.51 -1.95 8.29
CA ILE A 64 -6.62 -0.88 8.77
C ILE A 64 -7.09 0.44 8.12
N PRO A 65 -7.36 1.48 8.91
CA PRO A 65 -7.82 2.76 8.37
C PRO A 65 -6.73 3.39 7.49
N LEU A 66 -7.14 4.08 6.43
CA LEU A 66 -6.21 4.69 5.48
C LEU A 66 -5.25 5.69 6.13
N SER A 67 -5.68 6.37 7.21
CA SER A 67 -4.83 7.27 7.99
C SER A 67 -3.61 6.55 8.59
N GLU A 68 -3.79 5.35 9.14
CA GLU A 68 -2.70 4.56 9.69
C GLU A 68 -1.80 4.00 8.58
N VAL A 69 -2.39 3.59 7.45
CA VAL A 69 -1.62 3.22 6.26
C VAL A 69 -0.75 4.39 5.79
N ALA A 70 -1.31 5.61 5.82
CA ALA A 70 -0.59 6.83 5.45
C ALA A 70 0.60 7.10 6.37
N GLU A 71 0.43 6.96 7.69
CA GLU A 71 1.52 7.10 8.66
C GLU A 71 2.65 6.09 8.44
N VAL A 72 2.32 4.87 8.03
CA VAL A 72 3.34 3.86 7.74
C VAL A 72 4.05 4.17 6.43
N LEU A 73 3.29 4.57 5.40
CA LEU A 73 3.82 4.92 4.08
C LEU A 73 4.68 6.19 4.08
N SER A 74 4.44 7.13 4.99
CA SER A 74 5.28 8.33 5.13
C SER A 74 6.68 8.02 5.64
N THR A 75 6.86 6.88 6.33
CA THR A 75 8.20 6.40 6.73
C THR A 75 8.99 5.75 5.60
N LEU A 76 8.35 5.50 4.46
CA LEU A 76 8.99 4.90 3.29
C LEU A 76 9.55 5.97 2.36
N PRO A 77 10.73 5.73 1.78
CA PRO A 77 11.23 6.59 0.71
C PRO A 77 10.26 6.57 -0.47
N ASP A 78 10.00 7.77 -0.99
CA ASP A 78 9.16 8.05 -2.14
C ASP A 78 9.91 7.91 -3.47
N TYR A 79 11.23 8.03 -3.46
CA TYR A 79 12.10 7.99 -4.65
C TYR A 79 12.53 6.58 -5.07
N ARG A 80 12.31 5.54 -4.24
CA ARG A 80 12.67 4.16 -4.54
C ARG A 80 11.59 3.16 -4.12
N ALA A 81 11.68 1.94 -4.67
CA ALA A 81 10.90 0.83 -4.16
C ALA A 81 11.29 0.50 -2.70
N PRO A 82 10.33 0.14 -1.84
CA PRO A 82 10.61 -0.38 -0.50
C PRO A 82 11.50 -1.63 -0.58
N SER A 83 12.53 -1.68 0.27
CA SER A 83 13.48 -2.78 0.41
C SER A 83 12.97 -3.82 1.39
N THR A 84 13.55 -5.02 1.43
CA THR A 84 13.20 -6.06 2.41
C THR A 84 13.25 -5.57 3.85
N ARG A 85 14.21 -4.69 4.18
CA ARG A 85 14.31 -4.10 5.53
C ARG A 85 13.15 -3.17 5.84
N ASP A 86 12.70 -2.40 4.85
CA ASP A 86 11.53 -1.54 4.98
C ASP A 86 10.27 -2.39 5.18
N TRP A 87 10.14 -3.47 4.41
CA TRP A 87 9.07 -4.45 4.56
C TRP A 87 9.03 -5.06 5.96
N GLN A 88 10.16 -5.51 6.50
CA GLN A 88 10.23 -6.05 7.85
C GLN A 88 9.83 -5.03 8.92
N ARG A 89 10.16 -3.74 8.73
CA ARG A 89 9.75 -2.67 9.65
C ARG A 89 8.24 -2.45 9.59
N ILE A 90 7.65 -2.38 8.40
CA ILE A 90 6.21 -2.23 8.20
C ILE A 90 5.44 -3.42 8.78
N SER A 91 5.85 -4.65 8.43
CA SER A 91 5.19 -5.87 8.89
C SER A 91 5.18 -5.98 10.41
N ARG A 92 6.24 -5.54 11.12
CA ARG A 92 6.23 -5.49 12.59
C ARG A 92 5.23 -4.49 13.15
N ARG A 93 5.14 -3.29 12.57
CA ARG A 93 4.18 -2.26 13.00
C ARG A 93 2.74 -2.73 12.78
N TRP A 94 2.45 -3.36 11.64
CA TRP A 94 1.13 -3.91 11.37
C TRP A 94 0.81 -5.20 12.11
N HIS A 95 1.77 -6.09 12.39
CA HIS A 95 1.52 -7.26 13.23
C HIS A 95 1.03 -6.87 14.63
N ALA A 96 1.60 -5.83 15.24
CA ALA A 96 1.13 -5.34 16.53
C ALA A 96 -0.33 -4.84 16.47
N HIS A 97 -0.69 -4.15 15.38
CA HIS A 97 -2.04 -3.65 15.16
C HIS A 97 -3.03 -4.78 14.83
N LEU A 98 -2.69 -5.66 13.87
CA LEU A 98 -3.50 -6.80 13.47
C LEU A 98 -3.71 -7.75 14.64
N ALA A 99 -2.69 -8.03 15.46
CA ALA A 99 -2.86 -8.85 16.65
C ALA A 99 -3.86 -8.26 17.67
N ARG A 100 -4.07 -6.94 17.68
CA ARG A 100 -5.08 -6.28 18.53
C ARG A 100 -6.49 -6.47 17.95
N ILE A 101 -6.67 -6.28 16.64
CA ILE A 101 -7.94 -6.58 15.95
C ILE A 101 -8.29 -8.06 16.10
N LEU A 102 -7.30 -8.94 15.84
CA LEU A 102 -7.39 -10.38 16.00
C LEU A 102 -7.41 -10.85 17.46
N ARG A 103 -7.46 -9.98 18.47
CA ARG A 103 -7.80 -10.39 19.84
C ARG A 103 -9.18 -9.88 20.27
N GLY A 104 -9.69 -8.84 19.61
CA GLY A 104 -11.01 -8.26 19.87
C GLY A 104 -12.14 -8.78 18.99
N ASN A 105 -11.86 -9.31 17.79
CA ASN A 105 -12.87 -9.53 16.75
C ASN A 105 -13.23 -11.00 16.47
N TRP A 106 -12.72 -11.98 17.23
CA TRP A 106 -12.98 -13.41 16.95
C TRP A 106 -14.21 -14.00 17.63
N CYS A 107 -14.97 -13.23 18.43
CA CYS A 107 -16.27 -13.71 18.91
C CYS A 107 -17.36 -13.74 17.82
N GLY A 108 -17.16 -13.09 16.67
CA GLY A 108 -18.22 -12.91 15.65
C GLY A 108 -18.02 -13.59 14.29
N PHE A 109 -16.84 -14.16 14.01
CA PHE A 109 -16.55 -14.87 12.76
C PHE A 109 -16.13 -16.29 13.13
N GLY A 110 -17.05 -17.25 12.97
CA GLY A 110 -16.89 -18.67 13.35
C GLY A 110 -15.85 -19.45 12.53
N VAL A 111 -14.61 -18.99 12.52
CA VAL A 111 -13.42 -19.72 12.07
C VAL A 111 -12.49 -19.85 13.26
N MET A 112 -12.56 -20.98 13.94
CA MET A 112 -11.66 -21.35 15.02
C MET A 112 -10.28 -21.64 14.41
N PRO A 113 -9.20 -20.92 14.75
CA PRO A 113 -7.87 -21.44 14.53
C PRO A 113 -7.68 -22.54 15.58
N SER A 114 -7.82 -23.79 15.13
CA SER A 114 -7.15 -24.90 15.78
C SER A 114 -5.66 -24.55 15.93
N CYS A 115 -5.07 -24.99 17.03
CA CYS A 115 -3.65 -24.95 17.37
C CYS A 115 -3.15 -23.68 18.09
N VAL A 116 -3.36 -23.62 19.41
CA VAL A 116 -2.20 -23.49 20.31
C VAL A 116 -2.09 -24.80 21.07
N VAL A 117 -1.12 -25.60 20.65
CA VAL A 117 -0.65 -26.83 21.28
C VAL A 117 -0.11 -26.48 22.67
N GLY A 118 -0.59 -27.22 23.66
CA GLY A 118 -0.01 -27.39 24.99
C GLY A 118 -0.32 -28.80 25.44
#